data_AF-A0A1Q9R4M8-F1
#
_entry.id   AF-A0A1Q9R4M8-F1
#
_cell.length_a   1.000
_cell.length_b   1.000
_cell.length_c   1.000
_cell.angle_alpha   90.00
_cell.angle_beta   90.00
_cell.angle_gamma   90.00
#
_symmetry.space_group_name_H-M   'P 1'
#
loop_
_entity.id
_entity.type
_entity.pdbx_description
1 polymer ?
#
loop_
_entity_poly.entity_id
_entity_poly.type
_entity_poly.pdbx_seq_one_letter_code
_entity_poly.pdbx_strand_id
1 'polypeptide(L)'
;MAGELYIESISSDDVENLVRLGGSLIESVFHSDKSDMAVLQTRAALAAGAQNRRDLPAHCYIRFERNNTTQTDVLRMSRILDLTSRPPVIVSTRAAFAGWAGLTDLQKAQLLWAELANAAVTLEFYKVGFSSVKTHYPKFTMVPQ
;
A
#
# COMPACT_ATOMS: atom_id res chain seq x y z
N MET A 1 -11.49 -5.30 -8.30
CA MET A 1 -10.12 -4.94 -8.68
C MET A 1 -9.30 -5.33 -7.48
N ALA A 2 -8.40 -6.32 -7.58
CA ALA A 2 -7.41 -6.59 -6.53
C ALA A 2 -6.20 -5.68 -6.77
N GLY A 3 -5.41 -5.38 -5.73
CA GLY A 3 -4.26 -4.49 -5.86
C GLY A 3 -3.06 -5.14 -6.57
N GLU A 4 -2.12 -4.32 -7.05
CA GLU A 4 -0.88 -4.79 -7.66
C GLU A 4 0.14 -5.31 -6.63
N LEU A 5 0.15 -4.70 -5.45
CA LEU A 5 1.01 -5.04 -4.32
C LEU A 5 0.13 -5.18 -3.07
N TYR A 6 0.45 -6.12 -2.18
CA TYR A 6 -0.34 -6.32 -0.96
C TYR A 6 0.49 -6.11 0.32
N ILE A 7 -0.16 -5.60 1.34
CA ILE A 7 0.37 -5.45 2.70
C ILE A 7 -0.63 -6.11 3.65
N GLU A 8 -0.18 -7.04 4.49
CA GLU A 8 -1.10 -7.71 5.41
C GLU A 8 -1.62 -6.73 6.48
N SER A 9 -0.73 -5.95 7.08
CA SER A 9 -1.04 -5.03 8.18
C SER A 9 -0.19 -3.77 8.11
N ILE A 10 -0.81 -2.62 8.37
CA ILE A 10 -0.18 -1.30 8.33
C ILE A 10 -0.74 -0.40 9.44
N SER A 11 0.04 0.55 9.97
CA SER A 11 -0.46 1.50 10.98
C SER A 11 -1.24 2.64 10.31
N SER A 12 -2.03 3.39 11.09
CA SER A 12 -2.69 4.60 10.59
C SER A 12 -1.66 5.66 10.17
N ASP A 13 -0.56 5.83 10.92
CA ASP A 13 0.52 6.76 10.60
C ASP A 13 1.19 6.40 9.25
N ASP A 14 1.37 5.12 8.97
CA ASP A 14 1.92 4.66 7.69
C ASP A 14 0.95 4.95 6.53
N VAL A 15 -0.36 4.85 6.74
CA VAL A 15 -1.37 5.26 5.74
C VAL A 15 -1.27 6.77 5.48
N GLU A 16 -1.20 7.60 6.53
CA GLU A 16 -1.01 9.04 6.39
C GLU A 16 0.29 9.39 5.66
N ASN A 17 1.38 8.68 5.97
CA ASN A 17 2.66 8.84 5.28
C ASN A 17 2.54 8.48 3.80
N LEU A 18 1.89 7.37 3.45
CA LEU A 18 1.67 6.95 2.06
C LEU A 18 0.83 7.99 1.28
N VAL A 19 -0.21 8.53 1.91
CA VAL A 19 -1.03 9.60 1.31
C VAL A 19 -0.21 10.88 1.11
N ARG A 20 0.57 11.29 2.13
CA ARG A 20 1.44 12.47 2.06
C ARG A 20 2.53 12.34 0.98
N LEU A 21 2.96 11.13 0.67
CA LEU A 21 3.96 10.83 -0.36
C LEU A 21 3.34 10.67 -1.76
N GLY A 22 2.07 11.03 -1.94
CA GLY A 22 1.39 11.08 -3.24
C GLY A 22 0.39 9.96 -3.49
N GLY A 23 0.12 9.13 -2.49
CA GLY A 23 -0.93 8.12 -2.54
C GLY A 23 -2.32 8.74 -2.44
N SER A 24 -3.27 8.21 -3.20
CA SER A 24 -4.68 8.53 -3.08
C SER A 24 -5.39 7.36 -2.40
N LEU A 25 -5.85 7.56 -1.17
CA LEU A 25 -6.65 6.57 -0.45
C LEU A 25 -8.01 6.43 -1.12
N ILE A 26 -8.42 5.19 -1.39
CA ILE A 26 -9.80 4.88 -1.77
C ILE A 26 -10.59 4.74 -0.47
N GLU A 27 -11.46 5.71 -0.17
CA GLU A 27 -12.25 5.82 1.08
C GLU A 27 -13.40 4.78 1.17
N SER A 28 -13.12 3.55 0.75
CA SER A 28 -14.04 2.42 0.80
C SER A 28 -13.29 1.20 1.29
N VAL A 29 -13.83 0.59 2.35
CA VAL A 29 -13.40 -0.72 2.82
C VAL A 29 -14.23 -1.77 2.08
N PHE A 30 -13.57 -2.66 1.37
CA PHE A 30 -14.18 -3.73 0.59
C PHE A 30 -14.08 -5.04 1.38
N HIS A 31 -15.19 -5.75 1.61
CA HIS A 31 -15.17 -6.98 2.44
C HIS A 31 -16.32 -7.95 2.15
N SER A 32 -16.17 -9.22 2.55
CA SER A 32 -17.23 -10.22 2.64
C SER A 32 -17.67 -10.45 4.06
N ASP A 33 -18.94 -10.14 4.30
CA ASP A 33 -19.66 -10.25 5.58
C ASP A 33 -19.22 -9.27 6.68
N LYS A 34 -20.20 -8.80 7.47
CA LYS A 34 -20.21 -7.45 8.05
C LYS A 34 -19.71 -7.29 9.49
N SER A 35 -19.15 -8.32 10.13
CA SER A 35 -19.04 -8.35 11.59
C SER A 35 -17.65 -8.66 12.19
N ASP A 36 -16.57 -8.65 11.39
CA ASP A 36 -15.24 -8.83 11.96
C ASP A 36 -14.71 -7.51 12.57
N MET A 37 -14.22 -7.58 13.80
CA MET A 37 -13.64 -6.46 14.56
C MET A 37 -12.52 -5.75 13.79
N ALA A 38 -11.76 -6.49 12.97
CA ALA A 38 -10.74 -5.92 12.10
C ALA A 38 -11.32 -4.92 11.08
N VAL A 39 -12.52 -5.18 10.58
CA VAL A 39 -13.24 -4.32 9.63
C VAL A 39 -13.73 -3.05 10.32
N LEU A 40 -14.29 -3.19 11.52
CA LEU A 40 -14.79 -2.06 12.30
C LEU A 40 -13.65 -1.10 12.67
N GLN A 41 -12.50 -1.63 13.08
CA GLN A 41 -11.32 -0.82 13.41
C GLN A 41 -10.70 -0.17 12.17
N THR A 42 -10.61 -0.89 11.05
CA THR A 42 -10.14 -0.31 9.78
C THR A 42 -11.03 0.83 9.31
N ARG A 43 -12.36 0.68 9.44
CA ARG A 43 -13.32 1.77 9.15
C ARG A 43 -13.11 2.98 10.05
N ALA A 44 -12.95 2.75 11.35
CA ALA A 44 -12.72 3.83 12.31
C ALA A 44 -11.41 4.58 12.02
N ALA A 45 -10.34 3.87 11.66
CA ALA A 45 -9.04 4.45 11.33
C ALA A 45 -9.06 5.28 10.03
N LEU A 46 -9.84 4.87 9.03
CA LEU A 46 -9.86 5.51 7.71
C LEU A 46 -11.03 6.48 7.49
N ALA A 47 -11.94 6.61 8.46
CA ALA A 47 -13.24 7.28 8.28
C ALA A 47 -14.02 6.81 7.02
N ALA A 48 -13.81 5.56 6.60
CA ALA A 48 -14.23 5.05 5.29
C ALA A 48 -15.59 4.32 5.31
N GLY A 49 -16.31 4.40 4.19
CA GLY A 49 -17.56 3.65 3.96
C GLY A 49 -17.34 2.16 3.67
N ALA A 50 -18.42 1.38 3.59
CA ALA A 50 -18.35 -0.06 3.32
C ALA A 50 -18.88 -0.41 1.92
N GLN A 51 -18.13 -1.24 1.18
CA GLN A 51 -18.59 -1.90 -0.04
C GLN A 51 -18.54 -3.42 0.13
N ASN A 52 -19.68 -4.09 -0.12
CA ASN A 52 -19.78 -5.53 0.08
C ASN A 52 -19.33 -6.29 -1.16
N ARG A 53 -18.34 -7.17 -1.03
CA ARG A 53 -17.92 -8.15 -2.05
C ARG A 53 -17.97 -9.52 -1.41
N ARG A 54 -18.58 -10.52 -2.04
CA ARG A 54 -18.61 -11.90 -1.50
C ARG A 54 -17.19 -12.51 -1.52
N ASP A 55 -16.88 -13.30 -0.50
CA ASP A 55 -15.70 -14.18 -0.38
C ASP A 55 -14.30 -13.51 -0.39
N LEU A 56 -14.18 -12.28 0.12
CA LEU A 56 -12.90 -11.58 0.27
C LEU A 56 -12.74 -11.02 1.70
N PRO A 57 -11.56 -11.14 2.33
CA PRO A 57 -11.31 -10.49 3.61
C PRO A 57 -11.40 -8.97 3.44
N ALA A 58 -11.64 -8.25 4.54
CA ALA A 58 -11.70 -6.79 4.48
C ALA A 58 -10.36 -6.20 4.02
N HIS A 59 -10.41 -5.27 3.07
CA HIS A 59 -9.25 -4.61 2.52
C HIS A 59 -9.58 -3.21 2.03
N CYS A 60 -8.53 -2.42 1.86
CA CYS A 60 -8.55 -1.05 1.38
C CYS A 60 -7.42 -0.84 0.36
N TYR A 61 -7.48 0.29 -0.34
CA TYR A 61 -6.56 0.57 -1.44
C TYR A 61 -5.96 1.97 -1.34
N ILE A 62 -4.66 2.09 -1.62
CA ILE A 62 -4.00 3.37 -1.91
C ILE A 62 -3.45 3.29 -3.32
N ARG A 63 -3.87 4.23 -4.17
CA ARG A 63 -3.43 4.32 -5.56
C ARG A 63 -2.35 5.39 -5.70
N PHE A 64 -1.26 5.03 -6.35
CA PHE A 64 -0.16 5.92 -6.70
C PHE A 64 -0.18 6.19 -8.19
N GLU A 65 0.03 7.46 -8.54
CA GLU A 65 0.13 7.92 -9.93
C GLU A 65 1.35 8.83 -10.06
N ARG A 66 2.01 8.80 -11.22
CA ARG A 66 3.22 9.58 -11.48
C ARG A 66 3.06 11.07 -11.21
N ASN A 67 1.90 11.63 -11.53
CA ASN A 67 1.66 13.08 -11.41
C ASN A 67 1.49 13.54 -9.96
N ASN A 68 1.24 12.61 -9.03
CA ASN A 68 0.95 12.93 -7.64
C ASN A 68 2.12 12.60 -6.71
N THR A 69 3.23 12.05 -7.21
CA THR A 69 4.39 11.64 -6.41
C THR A 69 5.70 11.99 -7.09
N THR A 70 6.79 12.05 -6.33
CA THR A 70 8.14 12.29 -6.85
C THR A 70 9.04 11.08 -6.63
N GLN A 71 10.17 11.02 -7.35
CA GLN A 71 11.15 9.93 -7.16
C GLN A 71 11.61 9.86 -5.71
N THR A 72 11.86 11.04 -5.13
CA THR A 72 12.29 11.19 -3.75
C THR A 72 11.23 10.67 -2.78
N ASP A 73 9.95 10.92 -3.07
CA ASP A 73 8.86 10.43 -2.22
C ASP A 73 8.72 8.91 -2.31
N VAL A 74 8.81 8.33 -3.50
CA VAL A 74 8.82 6.87 -3.69
C VAL A 74 10.02 6.22 -2.98
N LEU A 75 11.20 6.86 -3.02
CA LEU A 75 12.38 6.39 -2.26
C LEU A 75 12.14 6.44 -0.75
N ARG A 76 11.45 7.46 -0.23
CA ARG A 76 11.08 7.53 1.19
C ARG A 76 10.10 6.44 1.62
N MET A 77 9.35 5.86 0.67
CA MET A 77 8.46 4.73 0.92
C MET A 77 9.18 3.38 1.03
N SER A 78 10.48 3.27 0.71
CA SER A 78 11.20 1.98 0.55
C SER A 78 10.96 1.00 1.70
N ARG A 79 10.93 1.51 2.93
CA ARG A 79 10.74 0.70 4.14
C ARG A 79 9.31 0.21 4.34
N ILE A 80 8.31 0.99 3.93
CA ILE A 80 6.90 0.54 3.89
C ILE A 80 6.72 -0.46 2.74
N LEU A 81 7.43 -0.26 1.62
CA LEU A 81 7.48 -1.23 0.53
C LEU A 81 8.15 -2.54 0.95
N ASP A 82 8.97 -2.55 2.00
CA ASP A 82 9.52 -3.81 2.50
C ASP A 82 8.47 -4.69 3.21
N LEU A 83 7.45 -4.06 3.80
CA LEU A 83 6.27 -4.74 4.34
C LEU A 83 5.36 -5.30 3.25
N THR A 84 5.49 -4.80 2.02
CA THR A 84 4.72 -5.33 0.89
C THR A 84 5.28 -6.69 0.52
N SER A 85 4.42 -7.68 0.57
CA SER A 85 4.67 -9.00 0.03
C SER A 85 3.90 -9.14 -1.29
N ARG A 86 4.12 -10.22 -2.04
CA ARG A 86 3.30 -10.55 -3.23
C ARG A 86 2.75 -11.97 -3.07
N PRO A 87 1.43 -12.20 -2.78
CA PRO A 87 0.42 -12.49 -3.83
C PRO A 87 -1.08 -12.17 -3.43
N PRO A 88 -2.08 -12.33 -4.32
CA PRO A 88 -2.63 -13.67 -4.58
C PRO A 88 -2.80 -13.96 -6.08
N VAL A 89 -2.63 -15.24 -6.41
CA VAL A 89 -2.72 -15.94 -7.71
C VAL A 89 -3.94 -15.57 -8.58
N ILE A 90 -4.92 -14.84 -8.05
CA ILE A 90 -6.21 -14.55 -8.67
C ILE A 90 -6.17 -13.31 -9.60
N VAL A 91 -5.30 -12.31 -9.38
CA VAL A 91 -5.29 -11.08 -10.22
C VAL A 91 -3.93 -10.36 -10.31
N SER A 92 -2.80 -11.07 -10.28
CA SER A 92 -1.50 -10.44 -10.57
C SER A 92 -1.28 -10.38 -12.10
N THR A 93 -1.64 -9.26 -12.75
CA THR A 93 -1.48 -9.09 -14.22
C THR A 93 -0.16 -8.43 -14.66
N ARG A 94 0.59 -7.78 -13.77
CA ARG A 94 1.85 -7.10 -14.13
C ARG A 94 3.09 -7.98 -13.95
N ALA A 95 3.71 -8.34 -15.07
CA ALA A 95 4.98 -9.07 -15.10
C ALA A 95 6.13 -8.29 -14.46
N ALA A 96 6.09 -6.95 -14.46
CA ALA A 96 7.15 -6.11 -13.91
C ALA A 96 7.42 -6.33 -12.40
N PHE A 97 6.40 -6.74 -11.63
CA PHE A 97 6.56 -7.07 -10.20
C PHE A 97 6.94 -8.55 -9.96
N ALA A 98 7.30 -9.31 -11.01
CA ALA A 98 7.87 -10.65 -10.83
C ALA A 98 9.18 -10.55 -10.05
N GLY A 99 9.36 -11.43 -9.05
CA GLY A 99 10.54 -11.40 -8.19
C GLY A 99 10.54 -10.31 -7.10
N TRP A 100 9.44 -9.58 -6.90
CA TRP A 100 9.33 -8.54 -5.86
C TRP A 100 9.86 -8.95 -4.49
N ALA A 101 9.56 -10.18 -4.06
CA ALA A 101 9.98 -10.72 -2.77
C ALA A 101 11.51 -10.88 -2.62
N GLY A 102 12.26 -10.95 -3.72
CA GLY A 102 13.71 -11.07 -3.73
C GLY A 102 14.45 -9.73 -3.88
N LEU A 103 13.73 -8.60 -4.00
CA LEU A 103 14.32 -7.28 -4.15
C LEU A 103 14.62 -6.64 -2.79
N THR A 104 15.70 -5.85 -2.72
CA THR A 104 15.96 -4.97 -1.57
C THR A 104 14.95 -3.81 -1.54
N ASP A 105 14.85 -3.12 -0.41
CA ASP A 105 13.97 -1.96 -0.24
C ASP A 105 14.21 -0.86 -1.30
N LEU A 106 15.49 -0.56 -1.58
CA LEU A 106 15.88 0.41 -2.61
C LEU A 106 15.47 -0.06 -4.01
N GLN A 107 15.67 -1.34 -4.32
CA GLN A 107 15.27 -1.92 -5.61
C GLN A 107 13.75 -1.90 -5.80
N LYS A 108 12.98 -2.19 -4.74
CA LYS A 108 11.51 -2.07 -4.73
C LYS A 108 11.06 -0.64 -5.03
N ALA A 109 11.68 0.36 -4.40
CA ALA A 109 11.37 1.77 -4.64
C ALA A 109 11.73 2.21 -6.08
N GLN A 110 12.89 1.80 -6.59
CA GLN A 110 13.31 2.10 -7.97
C GLN A 110 12.37 1.47 -8.99
N LEU A 111 11.99 0.21 -8.80
CA LEU A 111 11.03 -0.48 -9.65
C LEU A 111 9.65 0.20 -9.61
N LEU A 112 9.17 0.55 -8.43
CA LEU A 112 7.90 1.28 -8.29
C LEU A 112 7.93 2.61 -9.05
N TRP A 113 9.02 3.37 -8.93
CA TRP A 113 9.17 4.65 -9.64
C TRP A 113 9.18 4.47 -11.16
N ALA A 114 9.83 3.42 -11.66
CA ALA A 114 9.82 3.08 -13.08
C ALA A 114 8.42 2.69 -13.56
N GLU A 115 7.71 1.86 -12.79
CA GLU A 115 6.37 1.39 -13.14
C GLU A 115 5.32 2.52 -13.12
N LEU A 116 5.48 3.50 -12.23
CA LEU A 116 4.60 4.67 -12.20
C LEU A 116 4.66 5.48 -13.50
N ALA A 117 5.79 5.45 -14.23
CA ALA A 117 5.88 6.09 -15.54
C ALA A 117 5.00 5.42 -16.60
N ASN A 118 4.69 4.13 -16.42
CA ASN A 118 3.88 3.34 -17.35
C ASN A 118 2.40 3.41 -17.02
N ALA A 119 2.05 3.36 -15.73
CA ALA A 119 0.67 3.52 -15.26
C ALA A 119 0.59 3.60 -13.72
N ALA A 120 -0.61 3.87 -13.20
CA ALA A 120 -0.88 3.86 -11.77
C ALA A 120 -0.57 2.50 -11.13
N VAL A 121 -0.17 2.51 -9.87
CA VAL A 121 0.08 1.33 -9.04
C VAL A 121 -0.76 1.41 -7.77
N THR A 122 -1.52 0.36 -7.46
CA THR A 122 -2.36 0.27 -6.27
C THR A 122 -1.75 -0.66 -5.24
N LEU A 123 -1.62 -0.18 -4.01
CA LEU A 123 -1.34 -0.97 -2.83
C LEU A 123 -2.67 -1.41 -2.20
N GLU A 124 -2.82 -2.71 -1.95
CA GLU A 124 -3.93 -3.30 -1.20
C GLU A 124 -3.48 -3.63 0.22
N PHE A 125 -4.32 -3.36 1.22
CA PHE A 125 -4.01 -3.69 2.59
C PHE A 125 -5.23 -4.19 3.36
N TYR A 126 -5.02 -5.16 4.25
CA TYR A 126 -6.10 -5.91 4.90
C TYR A 126 -6.41 -5.43 6.33
N LYS A 127 -5.41 -5.00 7.09
CA LYS A 127 -5.56 -4.58 8.49
C LYS A 127 -4.93 -3.20 8.71
N VAL A 128 -5.72 -2.20 9.09
CA VAL A 128 -5.22 -0.86 9.47
C VAL A 128 -5.31 -0.66 10.98
N GLY A 129 -4.24 -0.13 11.57
CA GLY A 129 -4.20 0.23 13.01
C GLY A 129 -3.80 -0.92 13.95
N PHE A 130 -3.55 -2.12 13.41
CA PHE A 130 -3.13 -3.30 14.17
C PHE A 130 -1.60 -3.48 14.21
N SER A 131 -0.83 -2.56 13.62
CA SER A 131 0.63 -2.62 13.59
C SER A 131 1.22 -1.85 14.78
N SER A 132 2.27 -2.41 15.41
CA SER A 132 3.00 -1.80 16.53
C SER A 132 4.11 -0.85 16.10
N VAL A 133 4.14 -0.42 14.83
CA VAL A 133 5.30 0.28 14.26
C VAL A 133 5.12 1.79 14.41
N LYS A 134 5.64 2.35 15.50
CA LYS A 134 5.94 3.78 15.60
C LYS A 134 7.17 4.09 14.73
N THR A 135 6.98 4.47 13.47
CA THR A 135 8.10 5.05 12.70
C THR A 135 7.71 6.43 12.17
N HIS A 136 8.12 7.45 12.91
CA HIS A 136 8.26 8.80 12.36
C HIS A 136 9.51 8.80 11.47
N TYR A 137 9.38 9.24 10.21
CA TYR A 137 10.51 9.35 9.27
C TYR A 137 10.97 10.82 9.16
N PRO A 138 11.83 11.33 10.07
CA PRO A 138 12.15 12.74 10.12
C PRO A 138 13.05 13.23 8.98
N LYS A 139 13.77 12.34 8.27
CA LYS A 139 14.52 12.63 7.03
C LYS A 139 15.20 11.35 6.56
N PHE A 140 15.04 11.03 5.28
CA PHE A 140 15.94 10.10 4.60
C PHE A 140 17.16 10.91 4.16
N THR A 141 18.34 10.54 4.64
CA THR A 141 19.59 11.09 4.11
C THR A 141 19.77 10.52 2.71
N MET A 142 19.81 11.38 1.69
CA MET A 142 20.06 10.92 0.32
C MET A 142 21.37 10.14 0.29
N VAL A 143 21.37 9.00 -0.39
CA VAL A 143 22.63 8.41 -0.86
C VAL A 143 23.20 9.41 -1.88
N PRO A 144 24.43 9.91 -1.72
CA PRO A 144 25.04 10.78 -2.71
C PRO A 144 25.12 10.06 -4.06
N GLN A 145 25.11 10.84 -5.14
CA GLN A 145 25.29 10.34 -6.52
C GLN A 145 26.51 9.43 -6.65
#